data_AF-A0A5D4NJ02-F1
#
_entry.id   AF-A0A5D4NJ02-F1
#
_cell.length_a   1.000
_cell.length_b   1.000
_cell.length_c   1.000
_cell.angle_alpha   90.00
_cell.angle_beta   90.00
_cell.angle_gamma   90.00
#
_symmetry.space_group_name_H-M   'P 1'
#
loop_
_entity.id
_entity.type
_entity.pdbx_description
1 polymer ?
#
loop_
_entity_poly.entity_id
_entity_poly.type
_entity_poly.pdbx_seq_one_letter_code
_entity_poly.pdbx_strand_id
1 'polypeptide(L)'
;MGALFLLQAMGIFYIYSRPKTDEPHILLKLVGCSILGAFSFGFNSIKLPLGFIIFILFLRPNTNFQRKREAAFLGFAVFLISLAIPLLQKTAYEWPRVVELESHHLDKISFEEEWKKVQEELGQGSYAVVESFETTFDKDGELYSLNIKLTELAPDGYVNYHLQLDEEKNLEINRYRQEKGMLISEESEAIHFFSHLDALSSAMFNHSGIQYYTISSEGNRHGYAVREAQKFSVTDNGLEKIKNHRLPLEGIMLDVCGYEGQNNQETCTLNQHFLLNVTFPETEVTEENILDLARRDREINEWFENHTGESVGTEENGVYILKKDGKNVEVNQDEYVTAFKETPYVTINQTDQFWLEEVEQPYGSAPHSIEIRVNAEKGGVIDYFFR
;
A
#
# COMPACT_ATOMS: atom_id res chain seq x y z
N MET A 1 -35.83 -14.03 1.74
CA MET A 1 -36.84 -14.97 2.28
C MET A 1 -38.25 -14.75 1.71
N GLY A 2 -38.79 -13.53 1.64
CA GLY A 2 -40.16 -13.29 1.15
C GLY A 2 -40.47 -13.87 -0.25
N ALA A 3 -39.55 -13.77 -1.20
CA ALA A 3 -39.72 -14.31 -2.55
C ALA A 3 -39.85 -15.85 -2.61
N LEU A 4 -39.15 -16.57 -1.72
CA LEU A 4 -39.23 -18.03 -1.64
C LEU A 4 -40.58 -18.49 -1.10
N PHE A 5 -41.13 -17.77 -0.11
CA PHE A 5 -42.48 -18.05 0.42
C PHE A 5 -43.57 -17.82 -0.63
N LEU A 6 -43.44 -16.78 -1.46
CA LEU A 6 -44.36 -16.53 -2.56
C LEU A 6 -44.28 -17.63 -3.63
N LEU A 7 -43.07 -18.04 -4.03
CA LEU A 7 -42.87 -19.14 -4.97
C LEU A 7 -43.47 -20.45 -4.44
N GLN A 8 -43.26 -20.74 -3.15
CA GLN A 8 -43.83 -21.91 -2.49
C GLN A 8 -45.36 -21.85 -2.46
N ALA A 9 -45.95 -20.70 -2.10
CA ALA A 9 -47.40 -20.51 -2.07
C ALA A 9 -48.04 -20.67 -3.47
N MET A 10 -47.41 -20.10 -4.51
CA MET A 10 -47.84 -20.26 -5.91
C MET A 10 -47.77 -21.72 -6.36
N GLY A 11 -46.67 -22.43 -6.03
CA GLY A 11 -46.51 -23.84 -6.35
C GLY A 11 -47.56 -24.72 -5.66
N ILE A 12 -47.87 -24.46 -4.39
CA ILE A 12 -48.93 -25.17 -3.65
C ILE A 12 -50.30 -24.90 -4.27
N PHE A 13 -50.59 -23.64 -4.63
CA PHE A 13 -51.85 -23.27 -5.29
C PHE A 13 -52.02 -23.97 -6.64
N TYR A 14 -50.94 -24.06 -7.43
CA TYR A 14 -50.92 -24.78 -8.71
C TYR A 14 -51.13 -26.29 -8.54
N ILE A 15 -50.56 -26.92 -7.50
CA ILE A 15 -50.79 -28.34 -7.21
C ILE A 15 -52.24 -28.55 -6.73
N TYR A 16 -52.79 -27.61 -5.97
CA TYR A 16 -54.16 -27.65 -5.45
C TYR A 16 -55.22 -27.52 -6.55
N SER A 17 -54.99 -26.71 -7.58
CA SER A 17 -55.98 -26.43 -8.65
C SER A 17 -56.24 -27.60 -9.61
N ARG A 18 -55.52 -28.73 -9.49
CA ARG A 18 -55.69 -29.92 -10.34
C ARG A 18 -56.97 -30.73 -10.01
N PRO A 19 -57.64 -31.35 -11.01
CA PRO A 19 -59.02 -31.88 -10.92
C PRO A 19 -59.23 -32.95 -9.82
N LYS A 20 -60.36 -32.86 -9.10
CA LYS A 20 -60.58 -33.36 -7.74
C LYS A 20 -60.53 -34.89 -7.54
N THR A 21 -59.94 -35.26 -6.41
CA THR A 21 -60.18 -36.50 -5.65
C THR A 21 -60.61 -36.03 -4.26
N ASP A 22 -61.78 -36.43 -3.78
CA ASP A 22 -62.33 -35.97 -2.49
C ASP A 22 -61.44 -36.41 -1.32
N GLU A 23 -60.62 -35.50 -0.82
CA GLU A 23 -59.85 -35.68 0.40
C GLU A 23 -60.04 -34.48 1.34
N PRO A 24 -60.46 -34.68 2.60
CA PRO A 24 -60.64 -33.60 3.54
C PRO A 24 -59.29 -32.94 3.86
N HIS A 25 -59.33 -31.60 3.94
CA HIS A 25 -58.20 -30.71 4.27
C HIS A 25 -56.95 -30.89 3.40
N ILE A 26 -57.13 -31.19 2.10
CA ILE A 26 -56.02 -31.41 1.17
C ILE A 26 -55.02 -30.25 1.12
N LEU A 27 -55.48 -28.99 1.16
CA LEU A 27 -54.60 -27.81 1.16
C LEU A 27 -53.62 -27.82 2.35
N LEU A 28 -54.12 -28.08 3.56
CA LEU A 28 -53.29 -28.16 4.76
C LEU A 28 -52.27 -29.30 4.66
N LYS A 29 -52.66 -30.44 4.08
CA LYS A 29 -51.76 -31.57 3.84
C LYS A 29 -50.67 -31.24 2.82
N LEU A 30 -51.00 -30.50 1.76
CA LEU A 30 -50.00 -30.04 0.77
C LEU A 30 -49.03 -29.04 1.38
N VAL A 31 -49.51 -28.09 2.18
CA VAL A 31 -48.67 -27.17 2.95
C VAL A 31 -47.75 -27.95 3.89
N GLY A 32 -48.28 -28.91 4.65
CA GLY A 32 -47.51 -29.77 5.54
C GLY A 32 -46.44 -30.57 4.81
N CYS A 33 -46.77 -31.19 3.67
CA CYS A 33 -45.79 -31.91 2.85
C CYS A 33 -44.72 -30.98 2.28
N SER A 34 -45.07 -29.75 1.89
CA SER A 34 -44.11 -28.77 1.38
C SER A 34 -43.18 -28.24 2.47
N ILE A 35 -43.70 -27.93 3.66
CA ILE A 35 -42.88 -27.55 4.82
C ILE A 35 -41.95 -28.70 5.19
N LEU A 36 -42.45 -29.94 5.22
CA LEU A 36 -41.64 -31.12 5.49
C LEU A 36 -40.54 -31.30 4.43
N GLY A 37 -40.84 -31.09 3.15
CA GLY A 37 -39.83 -31.17 2.08
C GLY A 37 -38.74 -30.09 2.21
N ALA A 38 -39.09 -28.89 2.68
CA ALA A 38 -38.15 -27.79 2.90
C ALA A 38 -37.37 -27.92 4.22
N PHE A 39 -37.81 -28.79 5.13
CA PHE A 39 -37.19 -28.95 6.45
C PHE A 39 -35.78 -29.52 6.33
N SER A 40 -34.83 -28.75 6.87
CA SER A 40 -33.43 -29.12 6.92
C SER A 40 -32.92 -29.21 8.35
N PHE A 41 -32.03 -30.17 8.59
CA PHE A 41 -31.29 -30.28 9.84
C PHE A 41 -29.86 -29.80 9.63
N GLY A 42 -29.40 -28.84 10.45
CA GLY A 42 -28.03 -28.35 10.42
C GLY A 42 -27.13 -29.18 11.34
N PHE A 43 -26.06 -29.75 10.81
CA PHE A 43 -25.00 -30.38 11.59
C PHE A 43 -23.65 -29.78 11.15
N ASN A 44 -22.98 -29.07 12.07
CA ASN A 44 -21.86 -28.18 11.75
C ASN A 44 -22.23 -27.20 10.61
N SER A 45 -21.43 -27.16 9.54
CA SER A 45 -21.63 -26.28 8.37
C SER A 45 -22.53 -26.90 7.28
N ILE A 46 -23.01 -28.13 7.46
CA ILE A 46 -23.78 -28.87 6.44
C ILE A 46 -25.26 -28.85 6.80
N LYS A 47 -26.11 -28.45 5.86
CA LYS A 47 -27.57 -28.55 5.96
C LYS A 47 -28.05 -29.80 5.23
N LEU A 48 -28.64 -30.74 5.95
CA LEU A 48 -29.19 -31.98 5.41
C LEU A 48 -30.70 -31.86 5.19
N PRO A 49 -31.27 -32.30 4.06
CA PRO A 49 -32.71 -32.24 3.77
C PRO A 49 -33.49 -33.35 4.50
N LEU A 50 -33.39 -33.38 5.83
CA LEU A 50 -33.90 -34.48 6.65
C LEU A 50 -35.41 -34.68 6.47
N GLY A 51 -36.19 -33.61 6.33
CA GLY A 51 -37.63 -33.74 6.18
C GLY A 51 -38.04 -34.37 4.84
N PHE A 52 -37.29 -34.10 3.77
CA PHE A 52 -37.48 -34.76 2.49
C PHE A 52 -37.08 -36.25 2.54
N ILE A 53 -35.99 -36.58 3.23
CA ILE A 53 -35.56 -37.98 3.46
C ILE A 53 -36.65 -38.72 4.25
N ILE A 54 -37.18 -38.11 5.32
CA ILE A 54 -38.28 -38.68 6.11
C ILE A 54 -39.52 -38.91 5.25
N PHE A 55 -39.83 -37.94 4.37
CA PHE A 55 -40.94 -38.08 3.44
C PHE A 55 -40.80 -39.30 2.52
N ILE A 56 -39.62 -39.50 1.92
CA ILE A 56 -39.37 -40.64 1.01
C ILE A 56 -39.38 -41.98 1.76
N LEU A 57 -38.73 -42.05 2.92
CA LEU A 57 -38.50 -43.31 3.63
C LEU A 57 -39.70 -43.77 4.46
N PHE A 58 -40.40 -42.84 5.11
CA PHE A 58 -41.40 -43.18 6.13
C PHE A 58 -42.84 -42.78 5.75
N LEU A 59 -43.03 -41.77 4.88
CA LEU A 59 -44.36 -41.29 4.52
C LEU A 59 -44.80 -41.83 3.15
N ARG A 60 -45.60 -42.91 3.18
CA ARG A 60 -46.29 -43.46 2.00
C ARG A 60 -47.80 -43.19 2.08
N PRO A 61 -48.28 -41.97 1.74
CA PRO A 61 -49.70 -41.68 1.80
C PRO A 61 -50.50 -42.51 0.78
N ASN A 62 -51.53 -43.20 1.24
CA ASN A 62 -52.37 -44.08 0.42
C ASN A 62 -53.32 -43.33 -0.53
N THR A 63 -53.65 -42.06 -0.21
CA THR A 63 -54.53 -41.19 -1.01
C THR A 63 -53.77 -39.97 -1.52
N ASN A 64 -54.02 -39.58 -2.77
CA ASN A 64 -53.41 -38.41 -3.43
C ASN A 64 -51.87 -38.36 -3.33
N PHE A 65 -51.25 -39.54 -3.36
CA PHE A 65 -49.80 -39.71 -3.22
C PHE A 65 -49.01 -38.80 -4.16
N GLN A 66 -49.42 -38.71 -5.43
CA GLN A 66 -48.73 -37.91 -6.43
C GLN A 66 -48.66 -36.42 -6.05
N ARG A 67 -49.77 -35.82 -5.58
CA ARG A 67 -49.79 -34.40 -5.20
C ARG A 67 -49.01 -34.11 -3.92
N LYS A 68 -49.12 -35.00 -2.92
CA LYS A 68 -48.35 -34.90 -1.67
C LYS A 68 -46.85 -35.03 -1.95
N ARG A 69 -46.48 -35.92 -2.88
CA ARG A 69 -45.12 -36.06 -3.39
C ARG A 69 -44.67 -34.80 -4.10
N GLU A 70 -45.43 -34.28 -5.06
CA GLU A 70 -45.12 -33.01 -5.73
C GLU A 70 -44.94 -31.85 -4.74
N ALA A 71 -45.78 -31.76 -3.70
CA ALA A 71 -45.64 -30.75 -2.65
C ALA A 71 -44.35 -30.93 -1.84
N ALA A 72 -43.96 -32.17 -1.49
CA ALA A 72 -42.69 -32.46 -0.83
C ALA A 72 -41.48 -32.15 -1.73
N PHE A 73 -41.55 -32.47 -3.03
CA PHE A 73 -40.52 -32.09 -4.01
C PHE A 73 -40.43 -30.57 -4.19
N LEU A 74 -41.55 -29.85 -4.16
CA LEU A 74 -41.57 -28.38 -4.17
C LEU A 74 -40.84 -27.81 -2.94
N GLY A 75 -41.12 -28.37 -1.75
CA GLY A 75 -40.41 -28.01 -0.53
C GLY A 75 -38.91 -28.24 -0.64
N PHE A 76 -38.53 -29.42 -1.15
CA PHE A 76 -37.12 -29.76 -1.37
C PHE A 76 -36.45 -28.84 -2.40
N ALA A 77 -37.15 -28.46 -3.47
CA ALA A 77 -36.64 -27.47 -4.44
C ALA A 77 -36.41 -26.11 -3.78
N VAL A 78 -37.33 -25.63 -2.92
CA VAL A 78 -37.13 -24.41 -2.13
C VAL A 78 -35.91 -24.51 -1.24
N PHE A 79 -35.67 -25.66 -0.60
CA PHE A 79 -34.45 -25.91 0.16
C PHE A 79 -33.20 -25.81 -0.71
N LEU A 80 -33.17 -26.44 -1.89
CA LEU A 80 -32.02 -26.35 -2.81
C LEU A 80 -31.76 -24.90 -3.27
N ILE A 81 -32.82 -24.16 -3.62
CA ILE A 81 -32.70 -22.75 -4.00
C ILE A 81 -32.16 -21.93 -2.82
N SER A 82 -32.58 -22.22 -1.59
CA SER A 82 -32.07 -21.53 -0.39
C SER A 82 -30.58 -21.77 -0.14
N LEU A 83 -30.04 -22.91 -0.57
CA LEU A 83 -28.59 -23.18 -0.54
C LEU A 83 -27.85 -22.45 -1.67
N ALA A 84 -28.48 -22.31 -2.83
CA ALA A 84 -27.90 -21.64 -3.99
C ALA A 84 -27.87 -20.11 -3.85
N ILE A 85 -28.85 -19.49 -3.17
CA ILE A 85 -28.92 -18.02 -3.06
C ILE A 85 -27.64 -17.39 -2.49
N PRO A 86 -27.09 -17.83 -1.34
CA PRO A 86 -25.86 -17.26 -0.82
C PRO A 86 -24.67 -17.41 -1.77
N LEU A 87 -24.59 -18.55 -2.49
CA LEU A 87 -23.55 -18.78 -3.49
C LEU A 87 -23.68 -17.80 -4.66
N LEU A 88 -24.89 -17.64 -5.20
CA LEU A 88 -25.16 -16.69 -6.29
C LEU A 88 -24.94 -15.25 -5.88
N GLN A 89 -25.32 -14.88 -4.65
CA GLN A 89 -25.07 -13.54 -4.11
C GLN A 89 -23.57 -13.28 -3.98
N LYS A 90 -22.81 -14.26 -3.47
CA LYS A 90 -21.35 -14.17 -3.39
C LYS A 90 -20.73 -14.03 -4.78
N THR A 91 -21.06 -14.91 -5.72
CA THR A 91 -20.54 -14.86 -7.09
C THR A 91 -20.93 -13.57 -7.83
N ALA A 92 -22.16 -13.08 -7.68
CA ALA A 92 -22.59 -11.83 -8.30
C ALA A 92 -21.89 -10.61 -7.68
N TYR A 93 -21.62 -10.67 -6.37
CA TYR A 93 -20.85 -9.64 -5.69
C TYR A 93 -19.39 -9.66 -6.16
N GLU A 94 -18.73 -10.81 -6.18
CA GLU A 94 -17.31 -11.00 -6.55
C GLU A 94 -17.09 -11.03 -8.08
N TRP A 95 -18.11 -10.72 -8.88
CA TRP A 95 -17.99 -10.70 -10.34
C TRP A 95 -16.99 -9.61 -10.79
N PRO A 96 -15.97 -9.95 -11.60
CA PRO A 96 -14.95 -8.99 -12.03
C PRO A 96 -15.56 -7.81 -12.78
N ARG A 97 -15.03 -6.62 -12.52
CA ARG A 97 -15.38 -5.39 -13.25
C ARG A 97 -14.23 -4.99 -14.15
N VAL A 98 -14.52 -4.33 -15.25
CA VAL A 98 -13.51 -3.90 -16.21
C VAL A 98 -13.72 -2.42 -16.48
N VAL A 99 -12.64 -1.64 -16.33
CA VAL A 99 -12.61 -0.20 -16.63
C VAL A 99 -11.52 0.04 -17.66
N GLU A 100 -11.84 0.77 -18.73
CA GLU A 100 -10.88 1.16 -19.76
C GLU A 100 -9.99 2.31 -19.23
N LEU A 101 -8.68 2.16 -19.37
CA LEU A 101 -7.70 3.21 -19.04
C LEU A 101 -7.69 4.30 -20.13
N GLU A 102 -7.57 5.56 -19.73
CA GLU A 102 -7.43 6.70 -20.67
C GLU A 102 -6.09 6.67 -21.40
N SER A 103 -5.06 6.20 -20.72
CA SER A 103 -3.73 6.12 -21.28
C SER A 103 -2.92 4.99 -20.65
N HIS A 104 -2.06 4.41 -21.47
CA HIS A 104 -1.06 3.43 -21.05
C HIS A 104 0.32 4.05 -20.95
N HIS A 105 0.49 5.36 -21.19
CA HIS A 105 1.79 6.00 -21.16
C HIS A 105 1.98 6.81 -19.88
N LEU A 106 3.12 6.65 -19.19
CA LEU A 106 3.41 7.27 -17.90
C LEU A 106 3.20 8.79 -17.87
N ASP A 107 3.65 9.52 -18.90
CA ASP A 107 3.47 10.98 -18.99
C ASP A 107 2.03 11.46 -19.23
N LYS A 108 1.08 10.54 -19.45
CA LYS A 108 -0.31 10.86 -19.82
C LYS A 108 -1.33 10.23 -18.90
N ILE A 109 -1.00 9.10 -18.28
CA ILE A 109 -1.87 8.44 -17.32
C ILE A 109 -1.94 9.30 -16.05
N SER A 110 -3.15 9.48 -15.52
CA SER A 110 -3.37 9.99 -14.16
C SER A 110 -3.94 8.86 -13.33
N PHE A 111 -3.12 8.29 -12.46
CA PHE A 111 -3.54 7.25 -11.53
C PHE A 111 -4.66 7.73 -10.62
N GLU A 112 -4.68 9.01 -10.26
CA GLU A 112 -5.76 9.60 -9.47
C GLU A 112 -7.10 9.55 -10.21
N GLU A 113 -7.14 10.00 -11.47
CA GLU A 113 -8.36 9.99 -12.29
C GLU A 113 -8.81 8.56 -12.64
N GLU A 114 -7.88 7.65 -12.93
CA GLU A 114 -8.21 6.23 -13.14
C GLU A 114 -8.84 5.62 -11.89
N TRP A 115 -8.31 5.95 -10.70
CA TRP A 115 -8.89 5.50 -9.45
C TRP A 115 -10.30 6.06 -9.21
N LYS A 116 -10.56 7.33 -9.54
CA LYS A 116 -11.91 7.91 -9.44
C LYS A 116 -12.93 7.14 -10.30
N LYS A 117 -12.55 6.74 -11.51
CA LYS A 117 -13.42 5.92 -12.38
C LYS A 117 -13.69 4.55 -11.77
N VAL A 118 -12.68 3.92 -11.18
CA VAL A 118 -12.86 2.66 -10.46
C VAL A 118 -13.86 2.83 -9.31
N GLN A 119 -13.77 3.91 -8.54
CA GLN A 119 -14.72 4.21 -7.47
C GLN A 119 -16.16 4.41 -8.00
N GLU A 120 -16.31 5.11 -9.13
CA GLU A 120 -17.60 5.30 -9.80
C GLU A 120 -18.24 3.97 -10.25
N GLU A 121 -17.47 3.07 -10.88
CA GLU A 121 -17.95 1.75 -11.33
C GLU A 121 -18.32 0.84 -10.15
N LEU A 122 -17.57 0.94 -9.03
CA LEU A 122 -17.85 0.16 -7.82
C LEU A 122 -19.05 0.70 -7.03
N GLY A 123 -19.53 1.92 -7.36
CA GLY A 123 -20.72 2.53 -6.77
C GLY A 123 -20.54 2.96 -5.31
N GLN A 124 -19.32 3.24 -4.87
CA GLN A 124 -18.99 3.62 -3.48
C GLN A 124 -17.84 4.65 -3.43
N GLY A 125 -18.03 5.68 -2.60
CA GLY A 125 -17.03 6.70 -2.25
C GLY A 125 -16.38 6.42 -0.91
N SER A 126 -15.82 5.22 -0.73
CA SER A 126 -15.24 4.78 0.53
C SER A 126 -13.72 4.82 0.53
N TYR A 127 -13.23 5.02 1.74
CA TYR A 127 -11.84 5.06 2.16
C TYR A 127 -11.19 3.70 1.94
N ALA A 128 -10.41 3.57 0.86
CA ALA A 128 -9.61 2.39 0.56
C ALA A 128 -8.13 2.71 0.78
N VAL A 129 -7.37 1.73 1.26
CA VAL A 129 -5.95 1.86 1.54
C VAL A 129 -5.15 0.92 0.64
N VAL A 130 -4.00 1.40 0.16
CA VAL A 130 -3.07 0.61 -0.64
C VAL A 130 -2.29 -0.32 0.26
N GLU A 131 -2.35 -1.62 -0.05
CA GLU A 131 -1.50 -2.64 0.60
C GLU A 131 -0.25 -2.93 -0.22
N SER A 132 -0.39 -2.94 -1.55
CA SER A 132 0.73 -3.10 -2.45
C SER A 132 0.41 -2.48 -3.80
N PHE A 133 1.40 -1.81 -4.37
CA PHE A 133 1.40 -1.31 -5.72
C PHE A 133 2.62 -1.87 -6.43
N GLU A 134 2.42 -2.41 -7.63
CA GLU A 134 3.50 -2.85 -8.51
C GLU A 134 3.12 -2.52 -9.96
N THR A 135 4.00 -1.86 -10.68
CA THR A 135 3.82 -1.54 -12.09
C THR A 135 5.11 -1.73 -12.86
N THR A 136 4.99 -2.06 -14.14
CA THR A 136 6.13 -2.16 -15.05
C THR A 136 5.91 -1.28 -16.26
N PHE A 137 6.89 -0.44 -16.56
CA PHE A 137 6.96 0.38 -17.76
C PHE A 137 8.13 -0.06 -18.64
N ASP A 138 7.98 0.04 -19.95
CA ASP A 138 9.14 -0.05 -20.83
C ASP A 138 9.98 1.23 -20.79
N LYS A 139 11.11 1.22 -21.50
CA LYS A 139 12.04 2.36 -21.60
C LYS A 139 11.41 3.63 -22.19
N ASP A 140 10.31 3.51 -22.92
CA ASP A 140 9.62 4.63 -23.56
C ASP A 140 8.49 5.16 -22.64
N GLY A 141 8.20 4.47 -21.53
CA GLY A 141 7.18 4.85 -20.55
C GLY A 141 5.83 4.19 -20.81
N GLU A 142 5.74 3.19 -21.69
CA GLU A 142 4.51 2.45 -21.95
C GLU A 142 4.28 1.38 -20.88
N LEU A 143 3.06 1.34 -20.36
CA LEU A 143 2.61 0.44 -19.31
C LEU A 143 2.50 -0.98 -19.85
N TYR A 144 3.24 -1.87 -19.18
CA TYR A 144 3.26 -3.30 -19.47
C TYR A 144 2.40 -4.09 -18.50
N SER A 145 2.50 -3.79 -17.20
CA SER A 145 1.74 -4.46 -16.15
C SER A 145 1.36 -3.47 -15.06
N LEU A 146 0.17 -3.63 -14.49
CA LEU A 146 -0.28 -2.93 -13.29
C LEU A 146 -0.85 -3.97 -12.34
N ASN A 147 -0.46 -3.91 -11.07
CA ASN A 147 -0.98 -4.75 -10.01
C ASN A 147 -1.16 -3.90 -8.75
N ILE A 148 -2.39 -3.79 -8.27
CA ILE A 148 -2.74 -2.99 -7.11
C ILE A 148 -3.58 -3.84 -6.18
N LYS A 149 -3.20 -3.89 -4.91
CA LYS A 149 -4.01 -4.48 -3.84
C LYS A 149 -4.45 -3.38 -2.90
N LEU A 150 -5.75 -3.32 -2.67
CA LEU A 150 -6.38 -2.33 -1.81
C LEU A 150 -7.28 -3.01 -0.78
N THR A 151 -7.42 -2.37 0.37
CA THR A 151 -8.32 -2.81 1.44
C THR A 151 -9.21 -1.68 1.90
N GLU A 152 -10.50 -1.98 2.01
CA GLU A 152 -11.53 -1.07 2.49
C GLU A 152 -12.20 -1.65 3.74
N LEU A 153 -12.45 -0.80 4.73
CA LEU A 153 -13.23 -1.16 5.91
C LEU A 153 -14.72 -1.16 5.59
N ALA A 154 -15.37 -2.31 5.79
CA ALA A 154 -16.81 -2.47 5.65
C ALA A 154 -17.48 -2.77 7.01
N PRO A 155 -18.80 -2.52 7.17
CA PRO A 155 -19.50 -2.79 8.43
C PRO A 155 -19.40 -4.24 8.93
N ASP A 156 -19.19 -5.19 8.02
CA ASP A 156 -19.12 -6.64 8.26
C ASP A 156 -17.72 -7.24 8.12
N GLY A 157 -16.67 -6.40 8.09
CA GLY A 157 -15.28 -6.83 7.99
C GLY A 157 -14.49 -5.97 7.01
N TYR A 158 -13.83 -6.62 6.07
CA TYR A 158 -12.96 -5.96 5.10
C TYR A 158 -13.33 -6.39 3.68
N VAL A 159 -13.23 -5.45 2.75
CA VAL A 159 -13.33 -5.71 1.32
C VAL A 159 -11.95 -5.50 0.74
N ASN A 160 -11.40 -6.55 0.13
CA ASN A 160 -10.14 -6.48 -0.57
C ASN A 160 -10.42 -6.33 -2.06
N TYR A 161 -9.64 -5.49 -2.71
CA TYR A 161 -9.64 -5.29 -4.15
C TYR A 161 -8.28 -5.68 -4.71
N HIS A 162 -8.30 -6.38 -5.83
CA HIS A 162 -7.12 -6.66 -6.64
C HIS A 162 -7.39 -6.14 -8.04
N LEU A 163 -6.64 -5.12 -8.45
CA LEU A 163 -6.73 -4.50 -9.75
C LEU A 163 -5.53 -4.92 -10.58
N GLN A 164 -5.77 -5.34 -11.81
CA GLN A 164 -4.73 -5.77 -12.74
C GLN A 164 -5.10 -5.48 -14.20
N LEU A 165 -4.12 -5.46 -15.09
CA LEU A 165 -4.41 -5.37 -16.52
C LEU A 165 -4.90 -6.71 -17.08
N ASP A 166 -5.96 -6.67 -17.90
CA ASP A 166 -6.42 -7.81 -18.69
C ASP A 166 -5.62 -7.97 -20.01
N GLU A 167 -6.00 -8.94 -20.84
CA GLU A 167 -5.37 -9.20 -22.15
C GLU A 167 -5.50 -8.02 -23.13
N GLU A 168 -6.53 -7.19 -22.98
CA GLU A 168 -6.80 -6.01 -23.79
C GLU A 168 -6.18 -4.73 -23.17
N LYS A 169 -5.43 -4.87 -22.07
CA LYS A 169 -4.88 -3.77 -21.25
C LYS A 169 -5.94 -2.86 -20.61
N ASN A 170 -7.13 -3.37 -20.35
CA ASN A 170 -8.10 -2.72 -19.48
C ASN A 170 -7.82 -3.09 -18.02
N LEU A 171 -8.34 -2.29 -17.09
CA LEU A 171 -8.21 -2.54 -15.67
C LEU A 171 -9.31 -3.50 -15.19
N GLU A 172 -8.94 -4.75 -14.96
CA GLU A 172 -9.78 -5.76 -14.31
C GLU A 172 -9.74 -5.57 -12.79
N ILE A 173 -10.91 -5.49 -12.16
CA ILE A 173 -11.10 -5.26 -10.73
C ILE A 173 -11.77 -6.48 -10.14
N ASN A 174 -11.02 -7.22 -9.33
CA ASN A 174 -11.49 -8.34 -8.55
C ASN A 174 -11.75 -7.90 -7.11
N ARG A 175 -12.93 -8.18 -6.56
CA ARG A 175 -13.27 -7.85 -5.16
C ARG A 175 -13.72 -9.07 -4.38
N TYR A 176 -13.33 -9.16 -3.11
CA TYR A 176 -13.72 -10.25 -2.22
C TYR A 176 -13.81 -9.80 -0.76
N ARG A 177 -14.71 -10.44 0.02
CA ARG A 177 -14.93 -10.12 1.44
C ARG A 177 -14.13 -11.01 2.37
N GLN A 178 -13.65 -10.45 3.47
CA GLN A 178 -12.97 -11.18 4.54
C GLN A 178 -13.43 -10.71 5.93
N GLU A 179 -13.66 -11.65 6.84
CA GLU A 179 -14.15 -11.38 8.20
C GLU A 179 -13.06 -10.83 9.15
N LYS A 180 -11.78 -11.05 8.81
CA LYS A 180 -10.63 -10.57 9.58
C LYS A 180 -9.72 -9.82 8.65
N GLY A 181 -9.28 -8.64 9.07
CA GLY A 181 -8.37 -7.81 8.30
C GLY A 181 -7.26 -7.25 9.16
N MET A 182 -6.39 -6.51 8.49
CA MET A 182 -5.23 -5.87 9.09
C MET A 182 -5.62 -4.51 9.69
N LEU A 183 -4.77 -3.97 10.57
CA LEU A 183 -4.90 -2.58 10.99
C LEU A 183 -4.64 -1.70 9.77
N ILE A 184 -5.60 -0.83 9.46
CA ILE A 184 -5.51 0.13 8.35
C ILE A 184 -4.84 1.39 8.90
N SER A 185 -3.73 1.83 8.28
CA SER A 185 -3.13 3.14 8.55
C SER A 185 -3.84 4.21 7.75
N GLU A 186 -4.13 5.35 8.38
CA GLU A 186 -4.80 6.45 7.67
C GLU A 186 -3.92 7.08 6.57
N GLU A 187 -2.60 6.90 6.67
CA GLU A 187 -1.58 7.54 5.82
C GLU A 187 -1.39 6.86 4.46
N SER A 188 -2.19 5.84 4.17
CA SER A 188 -2.05 4.96 3.01
C SER A 188 -3.29 4.98 2.11
N GLU A 189 -4.11 6.03 2.25
CA GLU A 189 -5.33 6.19 1.47
C GLU A 189 -5.02 6.20 -0.03
N ALA A 190 -5.76 5.40 -0.78
CA ALA A 190 -5.54 5.18 -2.20
C ALA A 190 -5.54 6.47 -3.01
N ILE A 191 -6.48 7.39 -2.75
CA ILE A 191 -6.56 8.66 -3.49
C ILE A 191 -5.29 9.50 -3.28
N HIS A 192 -4.78 9.56 -2.05
CA HIS A 192 -3.56 10.28 -1.72
C HIS A 192 -2.34 9.58 -2.31
N PHE A 193 -2.25 8.25 -2.23
CA PHE A 193 -1.16 7.52 -2.85
C PHE A 193 -1.09 7.75 -4.37
N PHE A 194 -2.22 7.61 -5.06
CA PHE A 194 -2.29 7.78 -6.51
C PHE A 194 -2.05 9.23 -6.96
N SER A 195 -2.54 10.24 -6.22
CA SER A 195 -2.26 11.63 -6.54
C SER A 195 -0.77 11.97 -6.48
N HIS A 196 0.01 11.30 -5.62
CA HIS A 196 1.46 11.49 -5.57
C HIS A 196 2.21 10.68 -6.64
N LEU A 197 1.65 9.57 -7.13
CA LEU A 197 2.21 8.83 -8.26
C LEU A 197 2.13 9.61 -9.56
N ASP A 198 1.14 10.49 -9.70
CA ASP A 198 0.99 11.37 -10.88
C ASP A 198 2.14 12.38 -11.03
N ALA A 199 2.99 12.55 -10.02
CA ALA A 199 4.22 13.33 -10.12
C ALA A 199 5.34 12.61 -10.89
N LEU A 200 5.22 11.30 -11.15
CA LEU A 200 6.19 10.54 -11.92
C LEU A 200 6.13 10.92 -13.41
N SER A 201 7.27 10.87 -14.08
CA SER A 201 7.35 11.06 -15.53
C SER A 201 8.39 10.15 -16.16
N SER A 202 8.23 9.84 -17.44
CA SER A 202 9.17 9.02 -18.22
C SER A 202 10.59 9.58 -18.21
N ALA A 203 10.73 10.91 -18.12
CA ALA A 203 12.02 11.60 -18.01
C ALA A 203 12.83 11.19 -16.77
N MET A 204 12.17 10.72 -15.71
CA MET A 204 12.82 10.19 -14.50
C MET A 204 13.46 8.82 -14.74
N PHE A 205 13.08 8.12 -15.82
CA PHE A 205 13.45 6.75 -16.16
C PHE A 205 14.31 6.69 -17.43
N ASN A 206 15.14 7.70 -17.69
CA ASN A 206 16.01 7.76 -18.87
C ASN A 206 17.45 7.33 -18.58
N HIS A 207 17.64 6.04 -18.27
CA HIS A 207 18.97 5.44 -18.08
C HIS A 207 19.40 4.63 -19.30
N SER A 208 20.60 4.94 -19.81
CA SER A 208 21.18 4.21 -20.95
C SER A 208 21.36 2.73 -20.61
N GLY A 209 20.86 1.85 -21.48
CA GLY A 209 20.98 0.40 -21.33
C GLY A 209 19.75 -0.27 -20.71
N ILE A 210 18.93 0.47 -19.98
CA ILE A 210 17.72 -0.06 -19.34
C ILE A 210 16.57 -0.16 -20.36
N GLN A 211 15.90 -1.31 -20.40
CA GLN A 211 14.79 -1.62 -21.31
C GLN A 211 13.43 -1.54 -20.63
N TYR A 212 13.34 -1.83 -19.34
CA TYR A 212 12.11 -1.73 -18.57
C TYR A 212 12.39 -1.43 -17.10
N TYR A 213 11.39 -0.86 -16.44
CA TYR A 213 11.42 -0.41 -15.06
C TYR A 213 10.24 -1.01 -14.30
N THR A 214 10.52 -1.64 -13.17
CA THR A 214 9.49 -2.01 -12.19
C THR A 214 9.51 -1.00 -11.06
N ILE A 215 8.32 -0.56 -10.67
CA ILE A 215 8.09 0.34 -9.55
C ILE A 215 7.19 -0.39 -8.57
N SER A 216 7.61 -0.51 -7.31
CA SER A 216 6.82 -1.16 -6.26
C SER A 216 6.73 -0.31 -5.00
N SER A 217 5.63 -0.44 -4.26
CA SER A 217 5.41 0.23 -2.99
C SER A 217 4.43 -0.54 -2.12
N GLU A 218 4.61 -0.45 -0.80
CA GLU A 218 3.63 -0.92 0.20
C GLU A 218 2.53 0.12 0.48
N GLY A 219 2.56 1.28 -0.20
CA GLY A 219 1.55 2.34 -0.07
C GLY A 219 1.61 3.16 1.22
N ASN A 220 2.32 2.68 2.24
CA ASN A 220 2.42 3.32 3.53
C ASN A 220 3.51 4.40 3.58
N ARG A 221 3.27 5.41 4.40
CA ARG A 221 4.29 6.36 4.83
C ARG A 221 5.22 5.69 5.83
N HIS A 222 6.54 5.81 5.62
CA HIS A 222 7.55 5.23 6.50
C HIS A 222 8.67 6.23 6.81
N GLY A 223 9.25 6.08 8.00
CA GLY A 223 10.53 6.67 8.32
C GLY A 223 11.64 6.02 7.50
N TYR A 224 12.45 6.84 6.84
CA TYR A 224 13.51 6.43 5.95
C TYR A 224 14.87 6.94 6.45
N ALA A 225 15.81 6.02 6.65
CA ALA A 225 17.15 6.30 7.17
C ALA A 225 18.28 5.58 6.40
N VAL A 226 17.99 4.95 5.27
CA VAL A 226 18.98 4.15 4.51
C VAL A 226 20.01 5.07 3.85
N ARG A 227 21.29 4.91 4.20
CA ARG A 227 22.39 5.79 3.76
C ARG A 227 23.06 5.33 2.47
N GLU A 228 23.09 4.03 2.25
CA GLU A 228 23.86 3.35 1.20
C GLU A 228 23.15 3.39 -0.16
N ALA A 229 21.81 3.49 -0.17
CA ALA A 229 21.01 3.52 -1.39
C ALA A 229 20.99 4.90 -2.05
N GLN A 230 20.88 4.91 -3.39
CA GLN A 230 20.52 6.10 -4.14
C GLN A 230 19.06 6.43 -3.86
N LYS A 231 18.80 7.69 -3.51
CA LYS A 231 17.52 8.15 -2.99
C LYS A 231 17.19 9.50 -3.59
N PHE A 232 15.95 9.64 -4.03
CA PHE A 232 15.47 10.83 -4.72
C PHE A 232 14.14 11.26 -4.12
N SER A 233 13.95 12.56 -3.97
CA SER A 233 12.64 13.15 -3.72
C SER A 233 11.97 13.36 -5.06
N VAL A 234 10.72 12.92 -5.19
CA VAL A 234 9.88 13.26 -6.33
C VAL A 234 9.22 14.61 -6.06
N THR A 235 9.38 15.54 -6.99
CA THR A 235 8.83 16.90 -6.91
C THR A 235 8.19 17.26 -8.24
N ASP A 236 7.37 18.33 -8.28
CA ASP A 236 6.77 18.86 -9.51
C ASP A 236 7.82 19.22 -10.59
N ASN A 237 9.07 19.48 -10.18
CA ASN A 237 10.17 19.84 -11.08
C ASN A 237 11.05 18.65 -11.48
N GLY A 238 10.71 17.43 -11.06
CA GLY A 238 11.49 16.21 -11.32
C GLY A 238 12.11 15.59 -10.07
N LEU A 239 13.16 14.80 -10.28
CA LEU A 239 13.91 14.13 -9.20
C LEU A 239 14.96 15.05 -8.58
N GLU A 240 14.89 15.24 -7.26
CA GLU A 240 15.95 15.87 -6.47
C GLU A 240 16.72 14.80 -5.68
N LYS A 241 18.04 14.70 -5.88
CA LYS A 241 18.85 13.72 -5.14
C LYS A 241 18.90 14.06 -3.65
N ILE A 242 18.49 13.11 -2.80
CA ILE A 242 18.53 13.26 -1.35
C ILE A 242 19.94 12.88 -0.85
N LYS A 243 20.62 13.83 -0.21
CA LYS A 243 21.92 13.61 0.43
C LYS A 243 21.74 13.02 1.84
N ASN A 244 22.74 12.28 2.31
CA ASN A 244 22.69 11.57 3.60
C ASN A 244 22.47 12.48 4.81
N HIS A 245 22.88 13.75 4.74
CA HIS A 245 22.69 14.70 5.83
C HIS A 245 21.23 15.14 6.03
N ARG A 246 20.34 14.90 5.05
CA ARG A 246 18.91 15.19 5.18
C ARG A 246 18.14 14.06 5.87
N LEU A 247 18.79 12.98 6.29
CA LEU A 247 18.16 11.84 6.97
C LEU A 247 18.12 12.05 8.49
N PRO A 248 17.16 11.45 9.23
CA PRO A 248 16.02 10.68 8.73
C PRO A 248 14.91 11.59 8.16
N LEU A 249 14.11 11.02 7.26
CA LEU A 249 12.94 11.67 6.66
C LEU A 249 11.75 10.71 6.69
N GLU A 250 10.56 11.21 6.39
CA GLU A 250 9.35 10.42 6.22
C GLU A 250 8.79 10.63 4.82
N GLY A 251 8.22 9.59 4.24
CA GLY A 251 7.58 9.68 2.92
C GLY A 251 7.01 8.34 2.48
N ILE A 252 6.37 8.34 1.32
CA ILE A 252 5.93 7.11 0.67
C ILE A 252 7.09 6.63 -0.20
N MET A 253 7.60 5.43 0.10
CA MET A 253 8.73 4.86 -0.61
C MET A 253 8.24 4.10 -1.84
N LEU A 254 8.87 4.37 -2.98
CA LEU A 254 8.79 3.56 -4.18
C LEU A 254 10.17 2.94 -4.43
N ASP A 255 10.22 1.61 -4.50
CA ASP A 255 11.38 0.89 -4.97
C ASP A 255 11.36 0.86 -6.50
N VAL A 256 12.43 1.34 -7.11
CA VAL A 256 12.59 1.40 -8.56
C VAL A 256 13.72 0.49 -8.99
N CYS A 257 13.37 -0.52 -9.79
CA CYS A 257 14.32 -1.45 -10.38
C CYS A 257 14.33 -1.35 -11.90
N GLY A 258 15.49 -1.05 -12.48
CA GLY A 258 15.73 -1.05 -13.92
C GLY A 258 16.48 -2.29 -14.40
N TYR A 259 16.10 -2.79 -15.57
CA TYR A 259 16.60 -4.04 -16.15
C TYR A 259 17.05 -3.87 -17.60
N GLU A 260 18.12 -4.57 -18.01
CA GLU A 260 18.76 -4.41 -19.32
C GLU A 260 18.26 -5.39 -20.41
N GLY A 261 17.49 -6.43 -20.07
CA GLY A 261 17.09 -7.53 -20.94
C GLY A 261 15.58 -7.64 -21.25
N GLN A 262 15.14 -8.85 -21.63
CA GLN A 262 13.75 -9.17 -22.02
C GLN A 262 13.17 -10.42 -21.32
N ASN A 263 13.87 -11.04 -20.35
CA ASN A 263 13.48 -12.34 -19.78
C ASN A 263 13.89 -12.52 -18.30
N ASN A 264 12.89 -12.49 -17.40
CA ASN A 264 12.62 -13.25 -16.14
C ASN A 264 13.74 -13.83 -15.24
N GLN A 265 15.02 -13.53 -15.45
CA GLN A 265 16.12 -13.78 -14.50
C GLN A 265 17.01 -12.54 -14.41
N GLU A 266 16.38 -11.38 -14.31
CA GLU A 266 17.09 -10.12 -14.39
C GLU A 266 17.38 -9.62 -12.98
N THR A 267 18.65 -9.64 -12.61
CA THR A 267 19.13 -8.91 -11.44
C THR A 267 18.86 -7.44 -11.68
N CYS A 268 18.21 -6.76 -10.74
CA CYS A 268 17.98 -5.32 -10.77
C CYS A 268 19.32 -4.59 -10.97
N THR A 269 19.55 -4.06 -12.18
CA THR A 269 20.81 -3.41 -12.59
C THR A 269 20.87 -1.98 -12.07
N LEU A 270 19.72 -1.33 -12.03
CA LEU A 270 19.54 -0.01 -11.42
C LEU A 270 18.60 -0.15 -10.23
N ASN A 271 19.09 0.12 -9.03
CA ASN A 271 18.27 0.14 -7.82
C ASN A 271 18.26 1.55 -7.21
N GLN A 272 17.08 2.14 -7.13
CA GLN A 272 16.86 3.49 -6.61
C GLN A 272 15.60 3.53 -5.74
N HIS A 273 15.62 4.36 -4.70
CA HIS A 273 14.43 4.62 -3.89
C HIS A 273 13.90 6.02 -4.23
N PHE A 274 12.66 6.09 -4.70
CA PHE A 274 11.96 7.35 -4.91
C PHE A 274 11.05 7.59 -3.72
N LEU A 275 11.14 8.78 -3.12
CA LEU A 275 10.35 9.16 -1.96
C LEU A 275 9.35 10.21 -2.41
N LEU A 276 8.07 9.89 -2.29
CA LEU A 276 6.97 10.82 -2.55
C LEU A 276 6.60 11.56 -1.26
N ASN A 277 6.19 12.83 -1.40
CA ASN A 277 5.65 13.65 -0.30
C ASN A 277 6.57 13.67 0.94
N VAL A 278 7.85 13.98 0.72
CA VAL A 278 8.88 13.94 1.77
C VAL A 278 8.58 14.99 2.85
N THR A 279 8.49 14.55 4.10
CA THR A 279 8.51 15.40 5.29
C THR A 279 9.70 15.06 6.18
N PHE A 280 10.02 15.96 7.09
CA PHE A 280 10.97 15.69 8.15
C PHE A 280 10.20 15.38 9.42
N PRO A 281 10.54 14.30 10.15
CA PRO A 281 9.85 13.98 11.39
C PRO A 281 9.95 15.17 12.35
N GLU A 282 8.82 15.57 12.94
CA GLU A 282 8.80 16.53 14.03
C GLU A 282 9.60 15.93 15.19
N THR A 283 10.81 16.44 15.37
CA THR A 283 11.72 15.99 16.43
C THR A 283 11.75 17.09 17.48
N GLU A 284 11.46 16.75 18.73
CA GLU A 284 11.66 17.67 19.85
C GLU A 284 13.12 18.15 19.80
N VAL A 285 13.30 19.47 19.81
CA VAL A 285 14.62 20.08 19.69
C VAL A 285 15.32 19.96 21.03
N THR A 286 16.44 19.24 21.06
CA THR A 286 17.21 18.94 22.27
C THR A 286 18.68 19.24 22.05
N GLU A 287 19.44 19.42 23.13
CA GLU A 287 20.90 19.56 23.08
C GLU A 287 21.57 18.39 22.34
N GLU A 288 20.99 17.19 22.44
CA GLU A 288 21.55 15.97 21.83
C GLU A 288 21.37 15.91 20.31
N ASN A 289 20.33 16.56 19.75
CA ASN A 289 20.01 16.45 18.32
C ASN A 289 20.15 17.77 17.54
N ILE A 290 20.38 18.90 18.22
CA ILE A 290 20.40 20.22 17.58
C ILE A 290 21.46 20.32 16.48
N LEU A 291 22.64 19.74 16.70
CA LEU A 291 23.70 19.75 15.69
C LEU A 291 23.33 18.90 14.47
N ASP A 292 22.67 17.77 14.68
CA ASP A 292 22.20 16.93 13.58
C ASP A 292 21.08 17.63 12.78
N LEU A 293 20.23 18.43 13.45
CA LEU A 293 19.24 19.28 12.80
C LEU A 293 19.91 20.40 12.00
N ALA A 294 20.94 21.06 12.55
CA ALA A 294 21.72 22.09 11.88
C ALA A 294 22.40 21.57 10.62
N ARG A 295 22.96 20.36 10.68
CA ARG A 295 23.61 19.68 9.55
C ARG A 295 22.66 19.29 8.43
N ARG A 296 21.35 19.52 8.55
CA ARG A 296 20.44 19.43 7.41
C ARG A 296 20.61 20.58 6.42
N ASP A 297 21.18 21.71 6.85
CA ASP A 297 21.56 22.80 5.97
C ASP A 297 22.76 22.41 5.10
N ARG A 298 22.69 22.76 3.82
CA ARG A 298 23.67 22.37 2.81
C ARG A 298 25.07 22.92 3.14
N GLU A 299 25.18 24.20 3.49
CA GLU A 299 26.47 24.86 3.67
C GLU A 299 27.13 24.42 4.98
N ILE A 300 26.33 24.25 6.04
CA ILE A 300 26.78 23.69 7.30
C ILE A 300 27.31 22.26 7.08
N ASN A 301 26.56 21.42 6.37
CA ASN A 301 27.03 20.06 6.12
C ASN A 301 28.28 20.00 5.22
N GLU A 302 28.36 20.84 4.19
CA GLU A 302 29.57 20.96 3.35
C GLU A 302 30.79 21.37 4.20
N TRP A 303 30.61 22.20 5.21
CA TRP A 303 31.66 22.51 6.18
C TRP A 303 32.07 21.25 6.97
N PHE A 304 31.12 20.51 7.54
CA PHE A 304 31.42 19.27 8.27
C PHE A 304 32.11 18.22 7.41
N GLU A 305 31.73 18.05 6.14
CA GLU A 305 32.36 17.13 5.20
C GLU A 305 33.84 17.47 4.95
N ASN A 306 34.22 18.75 5.02
CA ASN A 306 35.60 19.22 4.88
C ASN A 306 36.42 19.19 6.17
N HIS A 307 35.78 18.89 7.31
CA HIS A 307 36.34 18.98 8.65
C HIS A 307 36.12 17.68 9.46
N THR A 308 35.73 16.58 8.82
CA THR A 308 35.58 15.27 9.46
C THR A 308 36.01 14.11 8.56
N GLY A 309 36.53 13.03 9.15
CA GLY A 309 36.92 11.84 8.41
C GLY A 309 38.12 12.05 7.49
N GLU A 310 38.14 11.39 6.33
CA GLU A 310 39.27 11.37 5.39
C GLU A 310 39.60 12.75 4.80
N SER A 311 38.70 13.73 4.88
CA SER A 311 38.98 15.10 4.42
C SER A 311 39.97 15.84 5.32
N VAL A 312 40.11 15.37 6.56
CA VAL A 312 40.94 15.95 7.62
C VAL A 312 42.35 15.36 7.60
N GLY A 313 42.52 14.14 7.11
CA GLY A 313 43.82 13.49 7.04
C GLY A 313 43.81 12.13 6.36
N THR A 314 44.99 11.65 6.02
CA THR A 314 45.21 10.33 5.44
C THR A 314 46.46 9.67 6.03
N GLU A 315 46.49 8.34 6.02
CA GLU A 315 47.68 7.56 6.32
C GLU A 315 48.23 6.98 5.01
N GLU A 316 49.45 7.37 4.65
CA GLU A 316 50.12 6.89 3.44
C GLU A 316 51.49 6.30 3.79
N ASN A 317 51.69 5.01 3.53
CA ASN A 317 52.96 4.30 3.76
C ASN A 317 53.51 4.44 5.20
N GLY A 318 52.63 4.50 6.21
CA GLY A 318 53.01 4.66 7.62
C GLY A 318 53.36 6.10 8.02
N VAL A 319 53.14 7.07 7.14
CA VAL A 319 53.22 8.51 7.42
C VAL A 319 51.81 9.04 7.66
N TYR A 320 51.61 9.76 8.77
CA TYR A 320 50.34 10.36 9.13
C TYR A 320 50.28 11.80 8.65
N ILE A 321 49.29 12.12 7.83
CA ILE A 321 49.13 13.43 7.20
C ILE A 321 47.82 14.03 7.65
N LEU A 322 47.85 15.24 8.21
CA LEU A 322 46.66 16.04 8.47
C LEU A 322 46.61 17.24 7.53
N LYS A 323 45.41 17.66 7.19
CA LYS A 323 45.15 18.85 6.39
C LYS A 323 44.98 20.05 7.32
N LYS A 324 45.84 21.06 7.20
CA LYS A 324 45.75 22.31 7.95
C LYS A 324 45.83 23.48 6.98
N ASP A 325 44.83 24.36 7.01
CA ASP A 325 44.66 25.44 6.03
C ASP A 325 44.70 24.93 4.58
N GLY A 326 44.10 23.76 4.33
CA GLY A 326 44.12 23.11 3.03
C GLY A 326 45.47 22.51 2.61
N LYS A 327 46.51 22.54 3.47
CA LYS A 327 47.85 21.98 3.20
C LYS A 327 48.08 20.71 3.99
N ASN A 328 48.75 19.75 3.35
CA ASN A 328 49.15 18.51 4.00
C ASN A 328 50.34 18.77 4.93
N VAL A 329 50.19 18.39 6.19
CA VAL A 329 51.20 18.49 7.25
C VAL A 329 51.42 17.09 7.80
N GLU A 330 52.67 16.64 7.79
CA GLU A 330 53.06 15.41 8.45
C GLU A 330 53.00 15.60 9.97
N VAL A 331 52.30 14.71 10.65
CA VAL A 331 52.11 14.71 12.10
C VAL A 331 52.50 13.38 12.70
N ASN A 332 52.62 13.32 14.02
CA ASN A 332 52.81 12.05 14.70
C ASN A 332 51.47 11.27 14.81
N GLN A 333 51.57 9.99 15.13
CA GLN A 333 50.41 9.10 15.26
C GLN A 333 49.39 9.57 16.32
N ASP A 334 49.87 10.13 17.44
CA ASP A 334 49.00 10.58 18.53
C ASP A 334 48.16 11.79 18.10
N GLU A 335 48.76 12.74 17.41
CA GLU A 335 48.09 13.91 16.85
C GLU A 335 47.09 13.51 15.76
N TYR A 336 47.46 12.57 14.88
CA TYR A 336 46.56 12.00 13.88
C TYR A 336 45.34 11.31 14.51
N VAL A 337 45.57 10.43 15.48
CA VAL A 337 44.49 9.73 16.19
C VAL A 337 43.61 10.70 16.96
N THR A 338 44.18 11.78 17.53
CA THR A 338 43.43 12.83 18.22
C THR A 338 42.51 13.58 17.25
N ALA A 339 43.03 14.02 16.09
CA ALA A 339 42.25 14.71 15.06
C ALA A 339 41.08 13.87 14.49
N PHE A 340 41.20 12.53 14.49
CA PHE A 340 40.14 11.62 14.04
C PHE A 340 39.17 11.17 15.13
N LYS A 341 39.60 11.17 16.41
CA LYS A 341 38.77 10.76 17.55
C LYS A 341 38.00 11.93 18.17
N GLU A 342 38.57 13.13 18.12
CA GLU A 342 37.88 14.33 18.55
C GLU A 342 36.92 14.73 17.43
N THR A 343 35.64 14.42 17.63
CA THR A 343 34.57 15.15 16.97
C THR A 343 34.87 16.66 17.08
N PRO A 344 34.52 17.48 16.07
CA PRO A 344 34.68 18.93 16.15
C PRO A 344 34.25 19.45 17.53
N TYR A 345 35.02 20.35 18.12
CA TYR A 345 34.71 20.89 19.44
C TYR A 345 33.39 21.64 19.35
N VAL A 346 32.37 21.16 20.05
CA VAL A 346 31.03 21.77 20.04
C VAL A 346 30.78 22.44 21.38
N THR A 347 30.50 23.74 21.35
CA THR A 347 29.94 24.47 22.49
C THR A 347 28.50 24.80 22.18
N ILE A 348 27.58 24.36 23.03
CA ILE A 348 26.15 24.57 22.84
C ILE A 348 25.64 25.49 23.95
N ASN A 349 24.97 26.59 23.57
CA ASN A 349 24.30 27.50 24.49
C ASN A 349 22.82 27.65 24.10
N GLN A 350 21.91 27.48 25.06
CA GLN A 350 20.48 27.63 24.82
C GLN A 350 19.97 29.00 25.28
N THR A 351 19.11 29.60 24.46
CA THR A 351 18.24 30.73 24.84
C THR A 351 16.77 30.33 24.68
N ASP A 352 15.85 31.19 25.13
CA ASP A 352 14.40 30.95 24.99
C ASP A 352 13.94 30.84 23.51
N GLN A 353 14.72 31.36 22.56
CA GLN A 353 14.32 31.46 21.14
C GLN A 353 15.18 30.63 20.20
N PHE A 354 16.45 30.39 20.54
CA PHE A 354 17.39 29.66 19.71
C PHE A 354 18.50 28.99 20.51
N TRP A 355 19.09 27.98 19.90
CA TRP A 355 20.36 27.36 20.29
C TRP A 355 21.48 28.03 19.50
N LEU A 356 22.58 28.31 20.18
CA LEU A 356 23.83 28.79 19.60
C LEU A 356 24.85 27.67 19.69
N GLU A 357 25.29 27.17 18.54
CA GLU A 357 26.33 26.16 18.41
C GLU A 357 27.60 26.81 17.88
N GLU A 358 28.68 26.72 18.63
CA GLU A 358 30.01 27.05 18.14
C GLU A 358 30.76 25.75 17.91
N VAL A 359 31.07 25.46 16.65
CA VAL A 359 31.79 24.27 16.23
C VAL A 359 33.17 24.68 15.74
N GLU A 360 34.21 24.12 16.31
CA GLU A 360 35.60 24.37 15.93
C GLU A 360 36.31 23.07 15.55
N GLN A 361 36.96 23.07 14.38
CA GLN A 361 37.85 22.00 13.95
C GLN A 361 39.12 22.64 13.33
N PRO A 362 40.28 22.58 13.99
CA PRO A 362 41.52 23.17 13.50
C PRO A 362 42.12 22.49 12.25
N TYR A 363 41.56 21.36 11.83
CA TYR A 363 42.02 20.55 10.72
C TYR A 363 40.96 20.50 9.59
N GLY A 364 41.40 20.66 8.34
CA GLY A 364 40.53 20.79 7.18
C GLY A 364 40.87 22.02 6.35
N SER A 365 39.86 22.53 5.65
CA SER A 365 40.00 23.74 4.81
C SER A 365 39.33 24.90 5.52
N ALA A 366 40.08 25.98 5.79
CA ALA A 366 39.53 27.20 6.38
C ALA A 366 38.23 27.60 5.66
N PRO A 367 37.20 28.06 6.38
CA PRO A 367 37.18 28.50 7.78
C PRO A 367 37.14 27.34 8.80
N HIS A 368 37.85 27.46 9.93
CA HIS A 368 38.01 26.36 10.92
C HIS A 368 36.95 26.37 12.02
N SER A 369 36.09 27.38 12.02
CA SER A 369 34.98 27.45 12.97
C SER A 369 33.71 27.91 12.29
N ILE A 370 32.58 27.46 12.83
CA ILE A 370 31.26 27.88 12.43
C ILE A 370 30.42 28.16 13.68
N GLU A 371 29.81 29.34 13.72
CA GLU A 371 28.75 29.67 14.67
C GLU A 371 27.42 29.43 13.97
N ILE A 372 26.52 28.64 14.56
CA ILE A 372 25.22 28.29 14.00
C ILE A 372 24.13 28.69 14.99
N ARG A 373 23.08 29.36 14.52
CA ARG A 373 21.86 29.59 15.31
C ARG A 373 20.73 28.74 14.79
N VAL A 374 20.12 27.97 15.69
CA VAL A 374 19.04 27.05 15.37
C VAL A 374 17.81 27.39 16.20
N ASN A 375 16.64 27.46 15.58
CA ASN A 375 15.38 27.77 16.26
C ASN A 375 15.06 26.71 17.33
N ALA A 376 14.81 27.14 18.56
CA ALA A 376 14.63 26.24 19.70
C ALA A 376 13.31 25.44 19.66
N GLU A 377 12.30 25.89 18.90
CA GLU A 377 11.03 25.17 18.76
C GLU A 377 11.00 24.28 17.52
N LYS A 378 11.57 24.75 16.40
CA LYS A 378 11.43 24.11 15.08
C LYS A 378 12.66 23.36 14.60
N GLY A 379 13.82 23.58 15.22
CA GLY A 379 15.08 22.95 14.81
C GLY A 379 15.65 23.47 13.48
N GLY A 380 15.04 24.50 12.89
CA GLY A 380 15.49 25.10 11.64
C GLY A 380 16.62 26.11 11.88
N VAL A 381 17.62 26.10 10.99
CA VAL A 381 18.73 27.07 11.01
C VAL A 381 18.19 28.48 10.75
N ILE A 382 18.54 29.42 11.64
CA ILE A 382 18.19 30.85 11.56
C ILE A 382 19.28 31.61 10.81
N ASP A 383 20.53 31.46 11.24
CA ASP A 383 21.72 32.04 10.61
C ASP A 383 22.96 31.18 10.94
N TYR A 384 24.05 31.42 10.22
CA TYR A 384 25.37 30.87 10.54
C TYR A 384 26.48 31.81 10.08
N PHE A 385 27.63 31.73 10.76
CA PHE A 385 28.81 32.53 10.47
C PHE A 385 30.05 31.64 10.47
N PHE A 386 30.68 31.55 9.31
CA PHE A 386 31.99 30.94 9.20
C PHE A 386 33.09 31.90 9.71
N ARG A 387 34.03 31.36 10.49
CA ARG A 387 35.09 32.12 11.17
C ARG A 387 36.47 31.51 10.96
#